data_AF-A0A059AE23-F1
#
_entry.id   AF-A0A059AE23-F1
#
_cell.length_a   1.000
_cell.length_b   1.000
_cell.length_c   1.000
_cell.angle_alpha   90.00
_cell.angle_beta   90.00
_cell.angle_gamma   90.00
#
_symmetry.space_group_name_H-M   'P 1'
#
loop_
_entity.id
_entity.type
_entity.pdbx_description
1 polymer ?
#
loop_
_entity_poly.entity_id
_entity_poly.type
_entity_poly.pdbx_seq_one_letter_code
_entity_poly.pdbx_strand_id
1 'polypeptide(L)'
;MKDRYPAYDRISAVLTTISEELPDIPLFLSLHNLCATLKCTSPSAVIFRSAVINAGYRISGTHVNPLGLKTDAPMDVIWDIMRCWVKSHPVKEQPSDQPGSVILAKEPAFQANFARAVASLSKAQAKKVARFLPNPERHWGPKLRAGRQITSKHISLLGPEAVNGSLKHDDDDDDEEAQGEAKRQKTEDPTLVS
;
A
#
# COMPACT_ATOMS: atom_id res chain seq x y z
N MET A 1 9.55 7.80 -31.01
CA MET A 1 10.03 6.64 -30.22
C MET A 1 8.96 6.14 -29.24
N LYS A 2 8.21 7.06 -28.61
CA LYS A 2 7.09 6.76 -27.71
C LYS A 2 5.97 5.93 -28.37
N ASP A 3 5.60 6.27 -29.61
CA ASP A 3 4.50 5.60 -30.34
C ASP A 3 4.84 4.19 -30.83
N ARG A 4 6.12 3.78 -30.74
CA ARG A 4 6.57 2.44 -31.13
C ARG A 4 6.38 1.39 -30.04
N TYR A 5 6.20 1.82 -28.79
CA TYR A 5 6.10 0.92 -27.65
C TYR A 5 4.83 1.21 -26.84
N PRO A 6 3.83 0.31 -26.84
CA PRO A 6 2.60 0.51 -26.07
C PRO A 6 2.84 0.59 -24.55
N ALA A 7 3.97 0.04 -24.07
CA ALA A 7 4.38 0.09 -22.67
C ALA A 7 5.49 1.12 -22.39
N TYR A 8 5.71 2.10 -23.27
CA TYR A 8 6.80 3.08 -23.14
C TYR A 8 6.82 3.77 -21.77
N ASP A 9 5.65 4.20 -21.27
CA ASP A 9 5.57 4.90 -19.99
C ASP A 9 5.94 3.99 -18.80
N ARG A 10 5.64 2.69 -18.86
CA ARG A 10 6.07 1.72 -17.84
C ARG A 10 7.58 1.51 -17.89
N ILE A 11 8.12 1.29 -19.09
CA ILE A 11 9.54 1.03 -19.28
C ILE A 11 10.36 2.25 -18.83
N SER A 12 9.98 3.45 -19.26
CA SER A 12 10.66 4.68 -18.88
C SER A 12 10.56 4.96 -17.37
N ALA A 13 9.40 4.72 -16.74
CA ALA A 13 9.23 4.83 -15.30
C ALA A 13 10.15 3.87 -14.51
N VAL A 14 10.19 2.60 -14.90
CA VAL A 14 11.02 1.57 -14.25
C VAL A 14 12.50 1.90 -14.41
N LEU A 15 12.95 2.19 -15.64
CA LEU A 15 14.35 2.54 -15.90
C LEU A 15 14.78 3.80 -15.17
N THR A 16 13.91 4.81 -15.09
CA THR A 16 14.19 6.02 -14.30
C THR A 16 14.35 5.67 -12.83
N THR A 17 13.47 4.82 -12.28
CA THR A 17 13.55 4.39 -10.88
C THR A 17 14.83 3.61 -10.60
N ILE A 18 15.22 2.69 -11.48
CA ILE A 18 16.47 1.93 -11.36
C ILE A 18 17.69 2.86 -11.46
N SER A 19 17.65 3.87 -12.33
CA SER A 19 18.76 4.83 -12.47
C SER A 19 18.96 5.73 -11.26
N GLU A 20 17.90 5.93 -10.44
CA GLU A 20 17.97 6.70 -9.19
C GLU A 20 18.30 5.83 -7.97
N GLU A 21 18.20 4.51 -8.12
CA GLU A 21 18.44 3.55 -7.05
C GLU A 21 19.95 3.37 -6.81
N LEU A 22 20.34 3.19 -5.55
CA LEU A 22 21.73 2.89 -5.19
C LEU A 22 22.08 1.45 -5.65
N PRO A 23 23.00 1.27 -6.61
CA PRO A 23 23.34 -0.05 -7.14
C PRO A 23 24.27 -0.83 -6.21
N ASP A 24 25.06 -0.14 -5.40
CA ASP A 24 26.08 -0.73 -4.52
C ASP A 24 25.48 -1.51 -3.34
N ILE A 25 24.18 -1.33 -3.07
CA ILE A 25 23.52 -1.81 -1.86
C ILE A 25 22.55 -2.94 -2.24
N PRO A 26 22.79 -4.17 -1.77
CA PRO A 26 22.06 -5.35 -2.24
C PRO A 26 20.61 -5.42 -1.70
N LEU A 27 20.37 -4.97 -0.47
CA LEU A 27 19.08 -5.11 0.22
C LEU A 27 18.33 -3.78 0.34
N PHE A 28 17.01 -3.87 0.51
CA PHE A 28 16.14 -2.74 0.83
C PHE A 28 15.42 -2.95 2.16
N LEU A 29 15.06 -1.86 2.81
CA LEU A 29 14.27 -1.82 4.03
C LEU A 29 12.84 -1.41 3.70
N SER A 30 11.87 -2.11 4.26
CA SER A 30 10.46 -1.69 4.20
C SER A 30 10.15 -0.88 5.45
N LEU A 31 9.79 0.39 5.26
CA LEU A 31 9.40 1.26 6.37
C LEU A 31 8.19 0.69 7.13
N HIS A 32 7.25 0.08 6.41
CA HIS A 32 6.08 -0.57 7.01
C HIS A 32 6.48 -1.72 7.92
N ASN A 33 7.47 -2.54 7.52
CA ASN A 33 7.91 -3.68 8.32
C ASN A 33 8.62 -3.20 9.60
N LEU A 34 9.46 -2.16 9.51
CA LEU A 34 10.10 -1.55 10.68
C LEU A 34 9.06 -1.05 11.70
N CYS A 35 8.01 -0.36 11.21
CA CYS A 35 6.94 0.14 12.07
C CYS A 35 6.09 -0.99 12.64
N ALA A 36 5.86 -2.07 11.88
CA ALA A 36 5.13 -3.24 12.34
C ALA A 36 5.86 -4.00 13.47
N THR A 37 7.19 -4.03 13.44
CA THR A 37 8.03 -4.59 14.51
C THR A 37 7.96 -3.74 15.77
N LEU A 38 8.00 -2.41 15.65
CA LEU A 38 7.96 -1.47 16.78
C LEU A 38 6.54 -1.14 17.26
N LYS A 39 5.51 -1.58 16.52
CA LYS A 39 4.10 -1.22 16.72
C LYS A 39 3.85 0.30 16.74
N CYS A 40 4.69 1.07 16.03
CA CYS A 40 4.61 2.52 16.00
C CYS A 40 3.78 3.03 14.82
N THR A 41 3.37 4.29 14.91
CA THR A 41 2.82 5.02 13.75
C THR A 41 3.91 5.18 12.70
N SER A 42 3.59 4.89 11.44
CA SER A 42 4.57 4.99 10.36
C SER A 42 4.90 6.45 10.08
N PRO A 43 6.18 6.87 10.11
CA PRO A 43 6.55 8.17 9.59
C PRO A 43 6.28 8.24 8.08
N SER A 44 6.12 9.45 7.57
CA SER A 44 6.12 9.66 6.12
C SER A 44 7.49 9.29 5.54
N ALA A 45 7.51 8.66 4.36
CA ALA A 45 8.74 8.29 3.68
C ALA A 45 9.68 9.49 3.45
N VAL A 46 9.13 10.70 3.27
CA VAL A 46 9.93 11.93 3.11
C VAL A 46 10.65 12.32 4.40
N ILE A 47 9.97 12.17 5.55
CA ILE A 47 10.52 12.49 6.87
C ILE A 47 11.63 11.49 7.21
N PHE A 48 11.36 10.20 7.00
CA PHE A 48 12.36 9.15 7.24
C PHE A 48 13.59 9.32 6.33
N ARG A 49 13.39 9.59 5.03
CA ARG A 49 14.50 9.92 4.13
C ARG A 49 15.30 11.13 4.59
N SER A 50 14.63 12.17 5.07
CA SER A 50 15.30 13.36 5.59
C SER A 50 16.16 13.03 6.80
N ALA A 51 15.68 12.21 7.73
CA ALA A 51 16.44 11.79 8.90
C ALA A 51 17.72 11.03 8.53
N VAL A 52 17.63 10.10 7.56
CA VAL A 52 18.79 9.35 7.08
C VAL A 52 19.81 10.26 6.38
N ILE A 53 19.35 11.19 5.56
CA ILE A 53 20.21 12.18 4.87
C ILE A 53 20.90 13.11 5.88
N ASN A 54 20.15 13.59 6.87
CA ASN A 54 20.69 14.45 7.93
C ASN A 54 21.69 13.71 8.83
N ALA A 55 21.57 12.38 8.95
CA ALA A 55 22.56 11.53 9.60
C ALA A 55 23.83 11.29 8.74
N GLY A 56 23.89 11.84 7.52
CA GLY A 56 25.05 11.76 6.64
C GLY A 56 25.06 10.56 5.70
N TYR A 57 23.95 9.81 5.61
CA TYR A 57 23.85 8.59 4.82
C TYR A 57 23.05 8.81 3.53
N ARG A 58 23.35 8.03 2.49
CA ARG A 58 22.64 8.08 1.21
C ARG A 58 21.41 7.19 1.27
N ILE A 59 20.31 7.68 0.71
CA ILE A 59 19.05 6.92 0.63
C ILE A 59 18.43 7.04 -0.76
N SER A 60 17.91 5.92 -1.28
CA SER A 60 17.13 5.86 -2.51
C SER A 60 15.85 5.05 -2.32
N GLY A 61 14.90 5.19 -3.25
CA GLY A 61 13.82 4.23 -3.40
C GLY A 61 14.33 2.94 -4.03
N THR A 62 13.46 1.92 -4.12
CA THR A 62 13.71 0.72 -4.91
C THR A 62 12.64 0.53 -5.99
N HIS A 63 13.02 -0.02 -7.13
CA HIS A 63 12.09 -0.38 -8.20
C HIS A 63 11.16 -1.56 -7.85
N VAL A 64 11.54 -2.39 -6.86
CA VAL A 64 10.79 -3.60 -6.49
C VAL A 64 9.54 -3.30 -5.67
N ASN A 65 9.62 -2.31 -4.77
CA ASN A 65 8.57 -2.00 -3.80
C ASN A 65 8.43 -0.47 -3.61
N PRO A 66 7.22 0.10 -3.76
CA PRO A 66 6.98 1.54 -3.55
C PRO A 66 7.34 2.05 -2.15
N LEU A 67 7.24 1.19 -1.14
CA LEU A 67 7.56 1.51 0.26
C LEU A 67 8.98 1.08 0.66
N GLY A 68 9.73 0.49 -0.28
CA GLY A 68 11.10 0.06 -0.05
C GLY A 68 12.09 1.21 -0.17
N LEU A 69 13.08 1.21 0.72
CA LEU A 69 14.14 2.21 0.81
C LEU A 69 15.49 1.50 0.87
N LYS A 70 16.42 1.90 0.00
CA LYS A 70 17.82 1.46 0.09
C LYS A 70 18.65 2.55 0.73
N THR A 71 19.52 2.16 1.65
CA THR A 71 20.34 3.09 2.44
C THR A 71 21.69 2.47 2.74
N ASP A 72 22.75 3.26 2.72
CA ASP A 72 24.10 2.82 3.14
C ASP A 72 24.27 2.87 4.67
N ALA A 73 23.28 3.40 5.39
CA ALA A 73 23.26 3.41 6.84
C ALA A 73 23.23 1.99 7.43
N PRO A 74 24.06 1.70 8.46
CA PRO A 74 24.00 0.44 9.17
C PRO A 74 22.68 0.31 9.93
N MET A 75 22.28 -0.92 10.22
CA MET A 75 21.00 -1.21 10.87
C MET A 75 20.87 -0.56 12.26
N ASP A 76 21.97 -0.42 13.00
CA ASP A 76 21.99 0.29 14.29
C ASP A 76 21.52 1.75 14.16
N VAL A 77 22.00 2.47 13.14
CA VAL A 77 21.62 3.86 12.87
C VAL A 77 20.13 3.95 12.49
N ILE A 78 19.63 2.98 11.71
CA ILE A 78 18.22 2.93 11.33
C ILE A 78 17.33 2.73 12.56
N TRP A 79 17.71 1.82 13.47
CA TRP A 79 16.98 1.63 14.71
C TRP A 79 17.06 2.85 15.62
N ASP A 80 18.19 3.56 15.68
CA ASP A 80 18.32 4.81 16.43
C ASP A 80 17.37 5.90 15.92
N ILE A 81 17.26 6.05 14.59
CA ILE A 81 16.28 6.96 13.99
C ILE A 81 14.86 6.57 14.40
N MET A 82 14.52 5.28 14.36
CA MET A 82 13.20 4.80 14.76
C MET A 82 12.94 4.95 16.27
N ARG A 83 13.95 4.77 17.13
CA ARG A 83 13.86 5.03 18.58
C ARG A 83 13.55 6.50 18.84
N CYS A 84 14.26 7.43 18.17
CA CYS A 84 13.98 8.86 18.26
C CYS A 84 12.55 9.19 17.77
N TRP A 85 12.07 8.51 16.72
CA TRP A 85 10.69 8.66 16.26
C TRP A 85 9.67 8.23 17.31
N VAL A 86 9.85 7.03 17.90
CA VAL A 86 8.96 6.51 18.95
C VAL A 86 8.96 7.38 20.20
N LYS A 87 10.10 8.00 20.56
CA LYS A 87 10.13 9.00 21.65
C LYS A 87 9.23 10.21 21.38
N SER A 88 9.13 10.65 20.13
CA SER A 88 8.24 11.75 19.73
C SER A 88 6.77 11.33 19.54
N HIS A 89 6.52 10.06 19.23
CA HIS A 89 5.19 9.48 19.01
C HIS A 89 5.03 8.23 19.88
N PRO A 90 4.62 8.39 21.15
CA PRO A 90 4.61 7.30 22.11
C PRO A 90 3.70 6.16 21.65
N VAL A 91 4.20 4.93 21.82
CA VAL A 91 3.52 3.70 21.46
C VAL A 91 2.96 3.05 22.71
N LYS A 92 1.87 2.28 22.56
CA LYS A 92 1.35 1.45 23.65
C LYS A 92 2.43 0.48 24.11
N GLU A 93 2.62 0.39 25.42
CA GLU A 93 3.56 -0.56 26.02
C GLU A 93 3.31 -1.97 25.47
N GLN A 94 4.39 -2.57 24.98
CA GLN A 94 4.37 -3.93 24.44
C GLN A 94 4.94 -4.87 25.51
N PRO A 95 4.50 -6.14 25.54
CA PRO A 95 5.09 -7.14 26.42
C PRO A 95 6.60 -7.31 26.12
N SER A 96 7.38 -7.62 27.15
CA SER A 96 8.85 -7.71 27.07
C SER A 96 9.37 -8.78 26.11
N ASP A 97 8.55 -9.78 25.79
CA ASP A 97 8.86 -10.87 24.86
C ASP A 97 8.91 -10.43 23.38
N GLN A 98 8.32 -9.28 23.05
CA GLN A 98 8.26 -8.82 21.67
C GLN A 98 9.58 -8.14 21.24
N PRO A 99 10.01 -8.32 19.98
CA PRO A 99 11.27 -7.77 19.47
C PRO A 99 11.29 -6.23 19.55
N GLY A 100 10.13 -5.58 19.41
CA GLY A 100 10.02 -4.13 19.54
C GLY A 100 10.42 -3.63 20.92
N SER A 101 10.08 -4.35 22.00
CA SER A 101 10.43 -3.98 23.38
C SER A 101 11.93 -4.04 23.61
N VAL A 102 12.59 -5.08 23.10
CA VAL A 102 14.06 -5.25 23.18
C VAL A 102 14.78 -4.14 22.39
N ILE A 103 14.28 -3.79 21.21
CA ILE A 103 14.86 -2.73 20.39
C ILE A 103 14.71 -1.37 21.07
N LEU A 104 13.54 -1.07 21.66
CA LEU A 104 13.27 0.21 22.33
C LEU A 104 13.96 0.34 23.69
N ALA A 105 14.33 -0.77 24.33
CA ALA A 105 15.06 -0.76 25.60
C ALA A 105 16.49 -0.18 25.47
N LYS A 106 17.12 -0.30 24.29
CA LYS A 106 18.43 0.31 24.01
C LYS A 106 18.27 1.80 23.74
N GLU A 107 19.09 2.61 24.38
CA GLU A 107 19.10 4.05 24.14
C GLU A 107 19.72 4.39 22.76
N PRO A 108 19.18 5.41 22.06
CA PRO A 108 19.72 5.84 20.79
C PRO A 108 21.10 6.49 20.96
N ALA A 109 22.07 6.13 20.13
CA ALA A 109 23.43 6.66 20.23
C ALA A 109 23.52 8.14 19.77
N PHE A 110 22.59 8.57 18.92
CA PHE A 110 22.47 9.95 18.48
C PHE A 110 21.01 10.39 18.36
N GLN A 111 20.77 11.69 18.39
CA GLN A 111 19.45 12.27 18.19
C GLN A 111 19.20 12.51 16.70
N ALA A 112 18.22 11.80 16.12
CA ALA A 112 17.86 11.99 14.72
C ALA A 112 17.17 13.34 14.47
N ASN A 113 17.59 14.02 13.39
CA ASN A 113 16.98 15.26 12.94
C ASN A 113 15.97 14.99 11.82
N PHE A 114 14.68 15.17 12.12
CA PHE A 114 13.57 14.95 11.18
C PHE A 114 13.22 16.17 10.32
N ALA A 115 13.98 17.27 10.42
CA ALA A 115 13.78 18.44 9.57
C ALA A 115 13.90 18.07 8.09
N ARG A 116 12.99 18.59 7.27
CA ARG A 116 12.88 18.23 5.85
C ARG A 116 14.16 18.61 5.11
N ALA A 117 14.92 17.61 4.68
CA ALA A 117 16.11 17.81 3.85
C ALA A 117 15.68 18.07 2.41
N VAL A 118 16.27 19.05 1.73
CA VAL A 118 15.96 19.37 0.32
C VAL A 118 16.23 18.17 -0.60
N ALA A 119 17.21 17.33 -0.27
CA ALA A 119 17.56 16.11 -1.00
C ALA A 119 16.62 14.90 -0.73
N SER A 120 15.61 15.04 0.13
CA SER A 120 14.68 13.96 0.48
C SER A 120 13.71 13.57 -0.63
N LEU A 121 13.52 14.45 -1.62
CA LEU A 121 12.71 14.20 -2.81
C LEU A 121 13.58 13.63 -3.92
N SER A 122 13.16 12.51 -4.53
CA SER A 122 13.87 11.97 -5.69
C SER A 122 13.65 12.85 -6.93
N LYS A 123 14.60 12.82 -7.86
CA LYS A 123 14.53 13.61 -9.10
C LYS A 123 13.29 13.25 -9.93
N ALA A 124 12.85 11.99 -9.92
CA ALA A 124 11.61 11.53 -10.54
C ALA A 124 10.37 12.14 -9.90
N GLN A 125 10.37 12.32 -8.57
CA GLN A 125 9.29 13.02 -7.87
C GLN A 125 9.25 14.51 -8.24
N ALA A 126 10.41 15.16 -8.37
CA ALA A 126 10.49 16.54 -8.84
C ALA A 126 10.00 16.68 -10.30
N LYS A 127 10.27 15.68 -11.13
CA LYS A 127 9.82 15.61 -12.54
C LYS A 127 8.39 15.06 -12.72
N LYS A 128 7.66 14.78 -11.65
CA LYS A 128 6.31 14.18 -11.66
C LYS A 128 6.19 12.91 -12.52
N VAL A 129 7.28 12.13 -12.62
CA VAL A 129 7.27 10.84 -13.32
C VAL A 129 6.66 9.79 -12.39
N ALA A 130 5.55 9.17 -12.81
CA ALA A 130 4.93 8.09 -12.05
C ALA A 130 5.89 6.89 -11.99
N ARG A 131 6.35 6.52 -10.80
CA ARG A 131 7.29 5.38 -10.62
C ARG A 131 6.59 4.02 -10.77
N PHE A 132 5.38 3.92 -10.22
CA PHE A 132 4.54 2.74 -10.31
C PHE A 132 3.30 3.15 -11.10
N LEU A 133 3.18 2.63 -12.32
CA LEU A 133 1.99 2.86 -13.12
C LEU A 133 0.82 2.05 -12.54
N PRO A 134 -0.40 2.60 -12.51
CA PRO A 134 -1.58 1.85 -12.12
C PRO A 134 -1.78 0.64 -13.04
N ASN A 135 -2.47 -0.39 -12.54
CA ASN A 135 -2.77 -1.56 -13.34
C ASN A 135 -3.55 -1.15 -14.61
N PRO A 136 -3.22 -1.77 -15.76
CA PRO A 136 -3.66 -1.30 -17.06
C PRO A 136 -5.16 -1.51 -17.35
N GLU A 137 -5.81 -2.50 -16.75
CA GLU A 137 -7.21 -2.82 -17.04
C GLU A 137 -8.10 -2.89 -15.78
N ARG A 138 -9.37 -2.49 -15.95
CA ARG A 138 -10.44 -2.52 -14.95
C ARG A 138 -10.73 -3.93 -14.40
N HIS A 139 -10.35 -4.98 -15.14
CA HIS A 139 -10.53 -6.39 -14.79
C HIS A 139 -9.18 -7.13 -14.65
N TRP A 140 -8.09 -6.43 -14.34
CA TRP A 140 -6.73 -6.98 -14.19
C TRP A 140 -6.53 -7.82 -12.91
N GLY A 141 -7.45 -8.74 -12.63
CA GLY A 141 -7.39 -9.63 -11.47
C GLY A 141 -7.98 -11.00 -11.79
N PRO A 142 -7.86 -11.97 -10.87
CA PRO A 142 -8.52 -13.25 -11.01
C PRO A 142 -10.00 -13.04 -11.34
N LYS A 143 -10.45 -13.61 -12.46
CA LYS A 143 -11.88 -13.59 -12.83
C LYS A 143 -12.69 -14.20 -11.69
N LEU A 144 -13.92 -13.73 -11.52
CA LEU A 144 -14.87 -14.32 -10.58
C LEU A 144 -14.98 -15.82 -10.82
N ARG A 145 -15.09 -16.59 -9.73
CA ARG A 145 -15.30 -18.03 -9.78
C ARG A 145 -16.54 -18.31 -10.65
N ALA A 146 -16.41 -19.26 -11.59
CA ALA A 146 -17.49 -19.64 -12.50
C ALA A 146 -18.79 -19.93 -11.71
N GLY A 147 -19.91 -19.37 -12.17
CA GLY A 147 -21.22 -19.52 -11.54
C GLY A 147 -21.63 -18.39 -10.57
N ARG A 148 -20.73 -17.46 -10.22
CA ARG A 148 -21.13 -16.24 -9.49
C ARG A 148 -21.35 -15.08 -10.46
N GLN A 149 -22.58 -14.58 -10.54
CA GLN A 149 -22.90 -13.31 -11.19
C GLN A 149 -22.46 -12.14 -10.30
N ILE A 150 -22.05 -11.04 -10.93
CA ILE A 150 -21.71 -9.78 -10.24
C ILE A 150 -23.01 -9.24 -9.66
N THR A 151 -23.15 -9.27 -8.33
CA THR A 151 -24.27 -8.61 -7.66
C THR A 151 -24.03 -7.10 -7.55
N SER A 152 -25.09 -6.31 -7.34
CA SER A 152 -25.04 -4.85 -7.18
C SER A 152 -23.98 -4.37 -6.17
N LYS A 153 -23.71 -5.17 -5.14
CA LYS A 153 -22.69 -4.91 -4.11
C LYS A 153 -21.25 -4.90 -4.65
N HIS A 154 -21.00 -5.49 -5.82
CA HIS A 154 -19.70 -5.53 -6.49
C HIS A 154 -19.58 -4.55 -7.66
N ILE A 155 -20.65 -3.82 -8.01
CA ILE A 155 -20.69 -2.90 -9.15
C ILE A 155 -19.79 -1.67 -8.93
N SER A 156 -19.54 -1.28 -7.68
CA SER A 156 -18.58 -0.21 -7.35
C SER A 156 -17.15 -0.53 -7.82
N LEU A 157 -16.80 -1.81 -7.99
CA LEU A 157 -15.51 -2.24 -8.56
C LEU A 157 -15.47 -2.09 -10.09
N LEU A 158 -16.64 -2.09 -10.73
CA LEU A 158 -16.82 -1.85 -12.16
C LEU A 158 -17.02 -0.36 -12.45
N GLY A 159 -16.58 0.57 -11.60
CA GLY A 159 -16.52 2.03 -11.86
C GLY A 159 -17.86 2.74 -12.13
N PRO A 160 -17.85 4.07 -12.35
CA PRO A 160 -19.05 4.91 -12.28
C PRO A 160 -20.08 4.66 -13.40
N GLU A 161 -19.65 4.22 -14.60
CA GLU A 161 -20.56 3.92 -15.71
C GLU A 161 -21.42 2.67 -15.47
N ALA A 162 -20.89 1.64 -14.81
CA ALA A 162 -21.65 0.43 -14.49
C ALA A 162 -22.64 0.68 -13.34
N VAL A 163 -22.28 1.57 -12.40
CA VAL A 163 -23.17 2.03 -11.33
C VAL A 163 -24.35 2.84 -11.91
N ASN A 164 -24.07 3.76 -12.84
CA ASN A 164 -25.11 4.55 -13.51
C ASN A 164 -26.02 3.72 -14.43
N GLY A 165 -25.52 2.60 -14.98
CA GLY A 165 -26.33 1.67 -15.76
C GLY A 165 -27.34 0.87 -14.91
N SER A 166 -26.96 0.50 -13.68
CA SER A 166 -27.87 -0.19 -12.75
C SER A 166 -28.88 0.75 -12.09
N LEU A 167 -28.50 1.98 -11.75
CA LEU A 167 -29.44 2.96 -11.18
C LEU A 167 -30.56 3.35 -12.16
N LYS A 168 -30.29 3.32 -13.47
CA LYS A 168 -31.33 3.56 -14.49
C LYS A 168 -32.33 2.42 -14.65
N HIS A 169 -32.02 1.22 -14.16
CA HIS A 169 -32.93 0.09 -14.29
C HIS A 169 -33.90 0.00 -13.11
N ASP A 170 -33.52 0.53 -11.94
CA ASP A 170 -34.37 0.58 -10.76
C ASP A 170 -35.43 1.70 -10.82
N ASP A 171 -35.28 2.70 -11.71
CA ASP A 171 -36.25 3.82 -11.85
C ASP A 171 -37.47 3.48 -12.74
N ASP A 172 -37.49 2.35 -13.46
CA ASP A 172 -38.59 1.95 -14.36
C ASP A 172 -39.55 0.89 -13.76
N ASP A 173 -39.25 0.33 -12.58
CA ASP A 173 -40.01 -0.79 -11.98
C ASP A 173 -40.97 -0.36 -10.83
N ASP A 174 -41.18 0.94 -10.60
CA ASP A 174 -42.01 1.45 -9.49
C ASP A 174 -43.52 1.65 -9.84
N ASP A 175 -43.99 1.19 -11.01
CA ASP A 175 -45.38 1.38 -11.46
C ASP A 175 -46.10 0.07 -11.84
N GLU A 176 -46.00 -1.02 -11.05
CA GLU A 176 -46.96 -2.13 -11.18
C GLU A 176 -47.08 -3.05 -9.93
N GLU A 177 -47.26 -2.49 -8.73
CA GLU A 177 -47.86 -3.23 -7.60
C GLU A 177 -49.39 -3.08 -7.60
N ALA A 178 -50.10 -3.98 -8.30
CA ALA A 178 -51.45 -4.37 -7.91
C ALA A 178 -51.86 -5.75 -8.47
N GLN A 179 -51.94 -6.72 -7.55
CA GLN A 179 -52.79 -7.93 -7.53
C GLN A 179 -52.10 -9.30 -7.67
N GLY A 180 -52.22 -10.10 -6.61
CA GLY A 180 -52.43 -11.55 -6.73
C GLY A 180 -51.54 -12.44 -5.85
N GLU A 181 -51.95 -12.67 -4.60
CA GLU A 181 -51.42 -13.68 -3.70
C GLU A 181 -51.53 -15.12 -4.27
N ALA A 182 -50.47 -15.94 -4.14
CA ALA A 182 -50.60 -17.40 -3.98
C ALA A 182 -49.34 -18.08 -3.39
N LYS A 183 -49.43 -18.37 -2.08
CA LYS A 183 -48.95 -19.56 -1.34
C LYS A 183 -47.52 -20.12 -1.55
N ARG A 184 -46.73 -19.96 -0.47
CA ARG A 184 -45.62 -20.82 -0.04
C ARG A 184 -46.02 -22.31 0.03
N GLN A 185 -45.15 -23.19 -0.48
CA GLN A 185 -45.02 -24.57 0.00
C GLN A 185 -43.58 -24.80 0.46
N LYS A 186 -43.45 -25.22 1.72
CA LYS A 186 -42.23 -25.60 2.42
C LYS A 186 -42.11 -27.11 2.30
N THR A 187 -41.06 -27.61 1.65
CA THR A 187 -40.73 -29.04 1.66
C THR A 187 -39.74 -29.30 2.79
N GLU A 188 -40.16 -30.12 3.75
CA GLU A 188 -39.33 -30.60 4.86
C GLU A 188 -38.54 -31.83 4.39
N ASP A 189 -37.27 -31.88 4.77
CA ASP A 189 -36.36 -33.01 4.52
C ASP A 189 -36.41 -33.95 5.75
N PRO A 190 -36.61 -35.28 5.60
CA PRO A 190 -36.64 -36.18 6.73
C PRO A 190 -35.25 -36.75 7.04
N THR A 191 -34.78 -36.54 8.27
CA THR A 191 -33.62 -37.24 8.83
C THR A 191 -34.05 -38.61 9.41
N LEU A 192 -33.58 -39.68 8.77
CA LEU A 192 -33.05 -40.98 9.26
C LEU A 192 -33.70 -41.72 10.46
N VAL A 193 -34.00 -43.01 10.23
CA VAL A 193 -33.76 -44.10 11.21
C VAL A 193 -33.31 -45.38 10.48
N SER A 194 -32.17 -45.91 10.96
CA SER A 194 -31.54 -47.25 10.81
C SER A 194 -31.01 -47.70 9.45
#